data_AF-A0A7J7TH99-F1
#
_entry.id   AF-A0A7J7TH99-F1
#
_cell.length_a   1.000
_cell.length_b   1.000
_cell.length_c   1.000
_cell.angle_alpha   90.00
_cell.angle_beta   90.00
_cell.angle_gamma   90.00
#
_symmetry.space_group_name_H-M   'P 1'
#
loop_
_entity.id
_entity.type
_entity.pdbx_description
1 polymer ?
#
loop_
_entity_poly.entity_id
_entity_poly.type
_entity_poly.pdbx_seq_one_letter_code
_entity_poly.pdbx_strand_id
1 'polypeptide(L)'
;MALKHMQAKLEQQHAVLTKEVQDLKETLEFADQENQVAHLELGQVECQLKSTLEVLRERSLQCEELKDTVENLRAKLASTIAENQEKDLEKTRQYSQELRGLTEQLQSLTLFLQTKLKEKAEPETLPQSTACAQEHPAPTSSTFLGSILTVMADKEPESAPVSLLGSDKSAFTRVASVVSLQPTETPRMEKSLAEMNTMTLELQSLCSLLQESKEEAIQILQRKICDLQARLEAQEEQHQEAQKAKEVDIEKLNQALCLRYKNEKELQEVIQQQNEKILEQIDKSGELISLREEVTQLTRSLRRAETETKVLQETLASQLDPNCQPMATNWIQEKVWLSQEVDKLRVMFLEMKNEKANLTVKFQSHRNILEENLRRSDKELKKLDDIVQHIYETLLSIPEVVRGCKELQGLLDYLS
;
A
#
# COMPACT_ATOMS: atom_id res chain seq x y z
N MET A 1 18.01 -24.95 86.84
CA MET A 1 17.40 -25.50 85.61
C MET A 1 16.71 -24.41 84.79
N ALA A 2 15.80 -23.60 85.36
CA ALA A 2 15.07 -22.55 84.63
C ALA A 2 15.95 -21.48 83.95
N LEU A 3 17.01 -21.01 84.62
CA LEU A 3 17.88 -19.94 84.11
C LEU A 3 18.69 -20.37 82.87
N LYS A 4 19.19 -21.61 82.85
CA LYS A 4 19.86 -22.20 81.68
C LYS A 4 18.92 -22.37 80.48
N HIS A 5 17.65 -22.72 80.74
CA HIS A 5 16.66 -22.86 79.67
C HIS A 5 16.27 -21.50 79.08
N MET A 6 16.16 -20.47 79.92
CA MET A 6 15.91 -19.09 79.48
C MET A 6 17.07 -18.54 78.64
N GLN A 7 18.30 -18.82 79.05
CA GLN A 7 19.51 -18.42 78.33
C GLN A 7 19.62 -19.10 76.95
N ALA A 8 19.37 -20.41 76.87
CA ALA A 8 19.35 -21.14 75.60
C ALA A 8 18.25 -20.62 74.65
N LYS A 9 17.09 -20.23 75.18
CA LYS A 9 16.00 -19.66 74.38
C LYS A 9 16.35 -18.27 73.84
N LEU A 10 17.07 -17.46 74.62
CA LEU A 10 17.54 -16.15 74.21
C LEU A 10 18.63 -16.25 73.13
N GLU A 11 19.58 -17.18 73.28
CA GLU A 11 20.60 -17.49 72.27
C GLU A 11 19.98 -17.99 70.96
N GLN A 12 18.95 -18.84 71.04
CA GLN A 12 18.19 -19.28 69.87
C GLN A 12 17.47 -18.12 69.18
N GLN A 13 16.84 -17.22 69.93
CA GLN A 13 16.18 -16.04 69.38
C GLN A 13 17.19 -15.10 68.71
N HIS A 14 18.36 -14.89 69.31
CA HIS A 14 19.43 -14.11 68.71
C HIS A 14 19.92 -14.72 67.39
N ALA A 15 20.13 -16.04 67.34
CA ALA A 15 20.55 -16.71 66.11
C ALA A 15 19.51 -16.57 64.98
N VAL A 16 18.21 -16.67 65.31
CA VAL A 16 17.12 -16.47 64.34
C VAL A 16 17.09 -15.02 63.85
N LEU A 17 17.15 -14.04 64.75
CA LEU A 17 17.18 -12.62 64.39
C LEU A 17 18.39 -12.26 63.52
N THR A 18 19.58 -12.76 63.85
CA THR A 18 20.78 -12.53 63.03
C THR A 18 20.62 -13.11 61.62
N LYS A 19 20.00 -14.29 61.50
CA LYS A 19 19.70 -14.88 60.20
C LYS A 19 18.66 -14.07 59.43
N GLU A 20 17.56 -13.67 60.06
CA GLU A 20 16.52 -12.86 59.41
C GLU A 20 17.07 -11.51 58.92
N VAL A 21 17.96 -10.86 59.68
CA VAL A 21 18.63 -9.63 59.26
C VAL A 21 19.55 -9.85 58.06
N GLN A 22 20.26 -10.98 58.02
CA GLN A 22 21.12 -11.35 56.90
C GLN A 22 20.30 -11.63 55.63
N ASP A 23 19.22 -12.42 55.75
CA ASP A 23 18.33 -12.75 54.64
C ASP A 23 17.64 -11.49 54.08
N LEU A 24 17.23 -10.55 54.94
CA LEU A 24 16.68 -9.26 54.52
C LEU A 24 17.71 -8.39 53.80
N LYS A 25 18.98 -8.42 54.23
CA LYS A 25 20.06 -7.68 53.58
C LYS A 25 20.30 -8.22 52.16
N GLU A 26 20.36 -9.53 51.99
CA GLU A 26 20.51 -10.18 50.68
C GLU A 26 19.32 -9.87 49.75
N THR A 27 18.10 -9.85 50.30
CA THR A 27 16.89 -9.49 49.54
C THR A 27 16.93 -8.03 49.07
N LEU A 28 17.40 -7.12 49.93
CA LEU A 28 17.56 -5.71 49.58
C LEU A 28 18.61 -5.53 48.47
N GLU A 29 19.74 -6.22 48.57
CA GLU A 29 20.81 -6.20 47.56
C GLU A 29 20.31 -6.73 46.21
N PHE A 30 19.51 -7.80 46.20
CA PHE A 30 18.89 -8.31 44.98
C PHE A 30 17.90 -7.31 44.36
N ALA A 31 17.03 -6.71 45.19
CA ALA A 31 16.08 -5.70 44.72
C ALA A 31 16.79 -4.47 44.13
N ASP A 32 17.92 -4.06 44.70
CA ASP A 32 18.72 -2.97 44.16
C ASP A 32 19.36 -3.33 42.81
N GLN A 33 19.87 -4.56 42.66
CA GLN A 33 20.38 -5.07 41.38
C GLN A 33 19.29 -5.14 40.30
N GLU A 34 18.10 -5.65 40.65
CA GLU A 34 16.96 -5.73 39.74
C GLU A 34 16.51 -4.33 39.29
N ASN A 35 16.51 -3.37 40.22
CA ASN A 35 16.20 -1.97 39.91
C ASN A 35 17.24 -1.34 38.97
N GLN A 36 18.54 -1.60 39.19
CA GLN A 36 19.61 -1.14 38.30
C GLN A 36 19.46 -1.72 36.89
N VAL A 37 19.14 -3.01 36.77
CA VAL A 37 18.88 -3.66 35.47
C VAL A 37 17.66 -3.04 34.79
N ALA A 38 16.55 -2.87 35.51
CA ALA A 38 15.34 -2.24 34.97
C ALA A 38 15.61 -0.82 34.45
N HIS A 39 16.42 -0.03 35.17
CA HIS A 39 16.83 1.31 34.73
C HIS A 39 17.71 1.27 33.46
N LEU A 40 18.61 0.29 33.33
CA LEU A 40 19.43 0.11 32.13
C LEU A 40 18.60 -0.31 30.93
N GLU A 41 17.69 -1.28 31.09
CA GLU A 41 16.78 -1.73 30.04
C GLU A 41 15.86 -0.60 29.57
N LEU A 42 15.31 0.16 30.52
CA LEU A 42 14.49 1.33 30.21
C LEU A 42 15.29 2.39 29.44
N GLY A 43 16.53 2.67 29.87
CA GLY A 43 17.42 3.58 29.15
C GLY A 43 17.74 3.10 27.73
N GLN A 44 17.90 1.79 27.52
CA GLN A 44 18.13 1.22 26.20
C GLN A 44 16.90 1.37 25.30
N VAL A 45 15.70 1.07 25.82
CA VAL A 45 14.44 1.23 25.08
C VAL A 45 14.20 2.71 24.74
N GLU A 46 14.47 3.63 25.67
CA GLU A 46 14.38 5.07 25.41
C GLU A 46 15.34 5.53 24.30
N CYS A 47 16.58 5.02 24.29
CA CYS A 47 17.55 5.32 23.23
C CYS A 47 17.09 4.79 21.86
N GLN A 48 16.56 3.56 21.82
CA GLN A 48 16.00 2.97 20.60
C GLN A 48 14.77 3.75 20.11
N LEU A 49 13.89 4.16 21.03
CA LEU A 49 12.73 4.98 20.69
C LEU A 49 13.13 6.34 20.13
N LYS A 50 14.14 6.99 20.72
CA LYS A 50 14.67 8.27 20.20
C LYS A 50 15.21 8.11 18.78
N SER A 51 16.02 7.09 18.52
CA SER A 51 16.59 6.83 17.19
C SER A 51 15.50 6.53 16.14
N THR A 52 14.52 5.68 16.47
CA THR A 52 13.41 5.38 15.55
C THR A 52 12.55 6.61 15.25
N LEU A 53 12.35 7.47 16.25
CA LEU A 53 11.62 8.72 16.10
C LEU A 53 12.36 9.72 15.21
N GLU A 54 13.68 9.83 15.34
CA GLU A 54 14.52 10.65 14.45
C GLU A 54 14.42 10.17 12.98
N VAL A 55 14.54 8.86 12.74
CA VAL A 55 14.37 8.28 11.39
C VAL A 55 12.98 8.56 10.82
N LEU A 56 11.93 8.47 11.64
CA LEU A 56 10.56 8.79 11.21
C LEU A 56 10.39 10.27 10.85
N ARG A 57 10.99 11.18 11.63
CA ARG A 57 10.98 12.62 11.33
C ARG A 57 11.68 12.91 10.01
N GLU A 58 12.83 12.30 9.78
CA GLU A 58 13.58 12.49 8.52
C GLU A 58 12.82 11.93 7.32
N ARG A 59 12.24 10.73 7.43
CA ARG A 59 11.36 10.19 6.38
C ARG A 59 10.15 11.09 6.12
N SER A 60 9.55 11.65 7.17
CA SER A 60 8.42 12.58 7.03
C SER A 60 8.82 13.84 6.26
N LEU A 61 10.01 14.38 6.53
CA LEU A 61 10.56 15.52 5.80
C LEU A 61 10.77 15.18 4.32
N GLN A 62 11.37 14.02 4.03
CA GLN A 62 11.56 13.53 2.66
C GLN A 62 10.23 13.35 1.91
N CYS A 63 9.17 12.91 2.58
CA CYS A 63 7.85 12.80 1.98
C CYS A 63 7.25 14.17 1.60
N GLU A 64 7.41 15.19 2.46
CA GLU A 64 6.97 16.56 2.13
C GLU A 64 7.80 17.16 0.99
N GLU A 65 9.13 17.00 1.01
CA GLU A 65 9.98 17.44 -0.11
C GLU A 65 9.57 16.76 -1.43
N LEU A 66 9.33 15.45 -1.41
CA LEU A 66 8.88 14.72 -2.59
C LEU A 66 7.52 15.23 -3.08
N LYS A 67 6.59 15.51 -2.16
CA LYS A 67 5.28 16.09 -2.50
C LYS A 67 5.44 17.45 -3.19
N ASP A 68 6.29 18.34 -2.67
CA ASP A 68 6.59 19.62 -3.28
C ASP A 68 7.21 19.47 -4.68
N THR A 69 8.11 18.49 -4.87
CA THR A 69 8.66 18.21 -6.20
C THR A 69 7.59 17.73 -7.19
N VAL A 70 6.66 16.88 -6.75
CA VAL A 70 5.56 16.38 -7.58
C VAL A 70 4.62 17.51 -7.97
N GLU A 71 4.25 18.39 -7.04
CA GLU A 71 3.42 19.56 -7.32
C GLU A 71 4.10 20.52 -8.30
N ASN A 72 5.40 20.79 -8.12
CA ASN A 72 6.18 21.59 -9.07
C ASN A 72 6.26 20.96 -10.47
N LEU A 73 6.45 19.64 -10.56
CA LEU A 73 6.48 18.94 -11.85
C LEU A 73 5.11 18.97 -12.53
N ARG A 74 4.01 18.84 -11.77
CA ARG A 74 2.65 19.00 -12.30
C ARG A 74 2.42 20.40 -12.86
N ALA A 75 2.86 21.43 -12.16
CA ALA A 75 2.77 22.82 -12.63
C ALA A 75 3.59 23.04 -13.92
N LYS A 76 4.82 22.53 -13.98
CA LYS A 76 5.67 22.59 -15.19
C LYS A 76 5.01 21.86 -16.36
N LEU A 77 4.46 20.67 -16.15
CA LEU A 77 3.76 19.91 -17.18
C LEU A 77 2.56 20.68 -17.73
N ALA A 78 1.75 21.28 -16.86
CA ALA A 78 0.62 22.11 -17.26
C ALA A 78 1.06 23.33 -18.10
N SER A 79 2.15 24.00 -17.70
CA SER A 79 2.74 25.10 -18.47
C SER A 79 3.20 24.66 -19.86
N THR A 80 3.92 23.54 -19.96
CA THR A 80 4.40 23.02 -21.25
C THR A 80 3.24 22.61 -22.16
N ILE A 81 2.17 22.02 -21.61
CA ILE A 81 0.96 21.71 -22.38
C ILE A 81 0.32 22.99 -22.93
N ALA A 82 0.16 24.02 -22.10
CA ALA A 82 -0.41 25.30 -22.51
C ALA A 82 0.43 25.98 -23.60
N GLU A 83 1.76 26.02 -23.45
CA GLU A 83 2.68 26.56 -24.45
C GLU A 83 2.61 25.82 -25.79
N ASN A 84 2.48 24.49 -25.77
CA ASN A 84 2.34 23.70 -27.00
C ASN A 84 0.99 23.97 -27.68
N GLN A 85 -0.11 24.03 -26.91
CA GLN A 85 -1.42 24.38 -27.44
C GLN A 85 -1.42 25.77 -28.08
N GLU A 86 -0.76 26.75 -27.46
CA GLU A 86 -0.63 28.10 -28.01
C GLU A 86 0.16 28.11 -29.33
N LYS A 87 1.27 27.37 -29.39
CA LYS A 87 2.05 27.21 -30.63
C LYS A 87 1.24 26.56 -31.75
N ASP A 88 0.43 25.55 -31.45
CA ASP A 88 -0.41 24.87 -32.44
C ASP A 88 -1.56 25.76 -32.94
N LEU A 89 -2.14 26.58 -32.05
CA LEU A 89 -3.12 27.61 -32.43
C LEU A 89 -2.49 28.66 -33.36
N GLU A 90 -1.26 29.09 -33.07
CA GLU A 90 -0.56 30.07 -33.90
C GLU A 90 -0.23 29.51 -35.30
N LYS A 91 0.24 28.26 -35.39
CA LYS A 91 0.39 27.58 -36.69
C LYS A 91 -0.92 27.47 -37.45
N THR A 92 -2.00 27.13 -36.77
CA THR A 92 -3.34 27.04 -37.37
C THR A 92 -3.80 28.40 -37.92
N ARG A 93 -3.53 29.50 -37.19
CA ARG A 93 -3.78 30.87 -37.67
C ARG A 93 -2.96 31.18 -38.91
N GLN A 94 -1.68 30.84 -38.94
CA GLN A 94 -0.81 31.04 -40.11
C GLN A 94 -1.35 30.30 -41.34
N TYR A 95 -1.66 29.00 -41.24
CA TYR A 95 -2.24 28.24 -42.34
C TYR A 95 -3.59 28.81 -42.81
N SER A 96 -4.42 29.31 -41.89
CA SER A 96 -5.68 29.96 -42.25
C SER A 96 -5.50 31.25 -43.05
N GLN A 97 -4.44 32.02 -42.78
CA GLN A 97 -4.10 33.23 -43.52
C GLN A 97 -3.58 32.89 -44.92
N GLU A 98 -2.72 31.88 -45.05
CA GLU A 98 -2.24 31.39 -46.34
C GLU A 98 -3.42 30.89 -47.21
N LEU A 99 -4.33 30.11 -46.62
CA LEU A 99 -5.49 29.57 -47.31
C LEU A 99 -6.46 30.68 -47.76
N ARG A 100 -6.60 31.76 -46.96
CA ARG A 100 -7.34 32.95 -47.36
C ARG A 100 -6.70 33.62 -48.58
N GLY A 101 -5.39 33.82 -48.58
CA GLY A 101 -4.66 34.40 -49.71
C GLY A 101 -4.82 33.60 -51.00
N LEU A 102 -4.73 32.26 -50.92
CA LEU A 102 -5.01 31.37 -52.07
C LEU A 102 -6.46 31.46 -52.54
N THR A 103 -7.42 31.57 -51.61
CA THR A 103 -8.84 31.71 -51.93
C THR A 103 -9.11 33.02 -52.67
N GLU A 104 -8.49 34.12 -52.23
CA GLU A 104 -8.58 35.43 -52.91
C GLU A 104 -7.98 35.37 -54.32
N GLN A 105 -6.83 34.70 -54.50
CA GLN A 105 -6.24 34.47 -55.82
C GLN A 105 -7.18 33.66 -56.73
N LEU A 106 -7.76 32.58 -56.23
CA LEU A 106 -8.69 31.74 -56.99
C LEU A 106 -9.96 32.51 -57.36
N GLN A 107 -10.51 33.34 -56.46
CA GLN A 107 -11.64 34.21 -56.75
C GLN A 107 -11.28 35.25 -57.82
N SER A 108 -10.09 35.86 -57.76
CA SER A 108 -9.63 36.80 -58.78
C SER A 108 -9.52 36.14 -60.16
N LEU A 109 -8.98 34.92 -60.23
CA LEU A 109 -8.89 34.13 -61.45
C LEU A 109 -10.28 33.75 -61.97
N THR A 110 -11.20 33.37 -61.08
CA THR A 110 -12.58 33.02 -61.43
C THR A 110 -13.32 34.21 -62.01
N LEU A 111 -13.19 35.39 -61.41
CA LEU A 111 -13.76 36.64 -61.93
C LEU A 111 -13.13 37.02 -63.28
N PHE A 112 -11.82 36.85 -63.43
CA PHE A 112 -11.13 37.07 -64.71
C PHE A 112 -11.62 36.12 -65.81
N LEU A 113 -11.82 34.83 -65.50
CA LEU A 113 -12.38 33.87 -66.45
C LEU A 113 -13.85 34.17 -66.78
N GLN A 114 -14.67 34.54 -65.80
CA GLN A 114 -16.07 34.93 -66.00
C GLN A 114 -16.19 36.18 -66.88
N THR A 115 -15.34 37.19 -66.66
CA THR A 115 -15.30 38.39 -67.50
C THR A 115 -14.83 38.07 -68.92
N LYS A 116 -13.85 37.18 -69.11
CA LYS A 116 -13.42 36.71 -70.44
C LYS A 116 -14.48 35.87 -71.15
N LEU A 117 -15.29 35.11 -70.41
CA LEU A 117 -16.47 34.39 -70.94
C LEU A 117 -17.58 35.36 -71.38
N LYS A 118 -17.82 36.42 -70.62
CA LYS A 118 -18.76 37.51 -70.98
C LYS A 118 -18.25 38.40 -72.11
N GLU A 119 -16.94 38.60 -72.28
CA GLU A 119 -16.37 39.30 -73.45
C GLU A 119 -16.58 38.51 -74.76
N LYS A 120 -16.78 37.19 -74.70
CA LYS A 120 -17.10 36.35 -75.86
C LYS A 120 -18.59 36.20 -76.15
N ALA A 121 -19.45 36.74 -75.29
CA ALA A 121 -20.88 36.70 -75.48
C ALA A 121 -21.48 37.94 -74.85
N GLU A 122 -21.85 38.92 -75.68
CA GLU A 122 -23.13 39.66 -75.57
C GLU A 122 -23.29 40.73 -76.68
N PRO A 123 -24.50 41.29 -76.95
CA PRO A 123 -25.66 41.36 -76.03
C PRO A 123 -27.05 41.08 -76.61
N GLU A 124 -27.99 40.76 -75.69
CA GLU A 124 -29.42 41.14 -75.61
C GLU A 124 -30.11 40.16 -74.64
N THR A 125 -30.82 40.49 -73.55
CA THR A 125 -31.54 41.68 -73.08
C THR A 125 -31.82 41.53 -71.56
N LEU A 126 -31.92 42.67 -70.85
CA LEU A 126 -32.55 42.87 -69.52
C LEU A 126 -34.08 42.54 -69.58
N PRO A 127 -34.90 42.45 -68.49
CA PRO A 127 -34.75 43.12 -67.18
C PRO A 127 -35.37 42.44 -65.91
N GLN A 128 -34.96 42.99 -64.75
CA GLN A 128 -35.75 43.40 -63.56
C GLN A 128 -36.54 42.44 -62.62
N SER A 129 -36.26 42.69 -61.33
CA SER A 129 -37.15 42.76 -60.13
C SER A 129 -37.56 41.43 -59.49
N THR A 130 -37.57 41.23 -58.17
CA THR A 130 -38.06 42.10 -57.06
C THR A 130 -37.63 41.47 -55.70
N ALA A 131 -37.46 42.32 -54.67
CA ALA A 131 -37.74 42.16 -53.21
C ALA A 131 -37.65 40.75 -52.53
N CYS A 132 -37.20 40.53 -51.29
CA CYS A 132 -37.07 41.34 -50.08
C CYS A 132 -36.32 40.49 -49.00
N ALA A 133 -35.69 41.14 -48.01
CA ALA A 133 -35.60 40.81 -46.56
C ALA A 133 -35.45 39.33 -46.10
N GLN A 134 -34.67 38.91 -45.11
CA GLN A 134 -33.84 39.49 -44.03
C GLN A 134 -33.29 38.28 -43.22
N GLU A 135 -32.36 38.54 -42.30
CA GLU A 135 -31.90 37.69 -41.18
C GLU A 135 -30.56 36.94 -41.32
N HIS A 136 -29.52 37.63 -40.85
CA HIS A 136 -28.40 37.07 -40.09
C HIS A 136 -28.93 36.42 -38.78
N PRO A 137 -28.29 35.40 -38.18
CA PRO A 137 -26.86 35.48 -37.81
C PRO A 137 -26.03 34.19 -37.98
N ALA A 138 -24.73 34.38 -38.17
CA ALA A 138 -23.72 33.38 -37.80
C ALA A 138 -23.51 33.45 -36.26
N PRO A 139 -23.09 32.35 -35.60
CA PRO A 139 -21.63 32.15 -35.53
C PRO A 139 -21.13 30.69 -35.42
N THR A 140 -19.91 30.51 -35.94
CA THR A 140 -18.78 29.69 -35.44
C THR A 140 -18.75 28.16 -35.45
N SER A 141 -17.58 27.69 -35.93
CA SER A 141 -16.81 26.46 -35.61
C SER A 141 -17.41 25.11 -36.01
N SER A 142 -16.94 24.47 -37.08
CA SER A 142 -15.67 23.73 -37.21
C SER A 142 -15.63 22.44 -36.38
N THR A 143 -15.94 21.30 -37.00
CA THR A 143 -15.16 20.08 -36.77
C THR A 143 -15.15 19.25 -38.04
N PHE A 144 -13.95 19.06 -38.52
CA PHE A 144 -13.49 18.30 -39.67
C PHE A 144 -13.29 16.85 -39.23
N LEU A 145 -13.92 15.86 -39.89
CA LEU A 145 -13.58 14.43 -39.96
C LEU A 145 -14.56 13.90 -41.02
N GLY A 146 -14.20 13.24 -42.12
CA GLY A 146 -13.08 12.37 -42.41
C GLY A 146 -13.66 11.33 -43.37
N SER A 147 -13.48 11.58 -44.66
CA SER A 147 -14.04 10.82 -45.79
C SER A 147 -13.46 9.41 -45.87
N ILE A 148 -14.30 8.40 -46.14
CA ILE A 148 -13.95 7.28 -47.04
C ILE A 148 -15.23 6.92 -47.81
N LEU A 149 -15.29 7.29 -49.09
CA LEU A 149 -16.28 6.74 -50.04
C LEU A 149 -15.55 5.86 -51.05
N THR A 150 -16.01 4.63 -51.07
CA THR A 150 -15.58 3.45 -51.81
C THR A 150 -15.59 3.69 -53.32
N VAL A 151 -14.44 3.48 -53.96
CA VAL A 151 -14.33 3.23 -55.40
C VAL A 151 -13.74 1.83 -55.55
N MET A 152 -14.60 0.88 -55.91
CA MET A 152 -14.15 -0.38 -56.49
C MET A 152 -14.05 -0.18 -58.00
N ALA A 153 -12.84 -0.40 -58.51
CA ALA A 153 -12.62 -0.70 -59.90
C ALA A 153 -12.46 -2.22 -60.07
N ASP A 154 -12.95 -2.65 -61.22
CA ASP A 154 -12.39 -3.70 -62.07
C ASP A 154 -13.02 -5.10 -62.04
N LYS A 155 -13.65 -5.44 -63.16
CA LYS A 155 -13.60 -6.73 -63.86
C LYS A 155 -14.05 -6.52 -65.32
N GLU A 156 -13.10 -6.47 -66.24
CA GLU A 156 -13.23 -7.04 -67.59
C GLU A 156 -12.93 -8.58 -67.53
N PRO A 157 -13.00 -9.41 -68.61
CA PRO A 157 -13.27 -9.12 -70.03
C PRO A 157 -14.23 -10.13 -70.73
N GLU A 158 -14.69 -9.80 -71.94
CA GLU A 158 -14.85 -10.74 -73.07
C GLU A 158 -15.32 -9.97 -74.33
N SER A 159 -14.50 -9.91 -75.38
CA SER A 159 -14.90 -10.41 -76.71
C SER A 159 -13.74 -10.30 -77.71
N ALA A 160 -13.66 -11.34 -78.54
CA ALA A 160 -12.76 -11.51 -79.68
C ALA A 160 -13.32 -10.78 -80.94
N PRO A 161 -12.56 -10.74 -82.06
CA PRO A 161 -12.52 -9.63 -83.02
C PRO A 161 -13.44 -9.82 -84.24
N VAL A 162 -13.99 -8.74 -84.82
CA VAL A 162 -14.41 -8.71 -86.23
C VAL A 162 -14.25 -7.32 -86.86
N SER A 163 -13.38 -7.28 -87.86
CA SER A 163 -13.47 -6.67 -89.21
C SER A 163 -14.32 -5.43 -89.51
N LEU A 164 -13.64 -4.51 -90.21
CA LEU A 164 -14.05 -3.79 -91.42
C LEU A 164 -15.31 -2.89 -91.44
N LEU A 165 -15.10 -1.82 -92.21
CA LEU A 165 -16.05 -1.09 -93.07
C LEU A 165 -16.62 0.21 -92.50
N GLY A 166 -16.09 1.32 -93.02
CA GLY A 166 -16.64 2.65 -92.87
C GLY A 166 -17.93 2.85 -93.67
N SER A 167 -18.68 3.91 -93.31
CA SER A 167 -19.96 4.28 -93.91
C SER A 167 -19.95 5.74 -94.41
N ASP A 168 -19.86 5.88 -95.75
CA ASP A 168 -20.80 6.54 -96.68
C ASP A 168 -21.17 8.04 -96.60
N LYS A 169 -20.28 8.96 -96.18
CA LYS A 169 -20.51 10.42 -96.43
C LYS A 169 -19.26 11.24 -96.82
N SER A 170 -18.28 10.67 -97.52
CA SER A 170 -17.11 11.43 -97.97
C SER A 170 -17.02 11.54 -99.50
N ALA A 171 -17.02 12.78 -99.99
CA ALA A 171 -17.05 13.19 -101.39
C ALA A 171 -15.64 13.26 -102.03
N PHE A 172 -14.74 12.35 -101.68
CA PHE A 172 -13.41 12.27 -102.29
C PHE A 172 -13.24 10.94 -103.03
N THR A 173 -12.94 11.07 -104.32
CA THR A 173 -12.69 10.03 -105.29
C THR A 173 -11.67 9.00 -104.78
N ARG A 174 -12.00 7.72 -104.90
CA ARG A 174 -11.08 6.60 -104.64
C ARG A 174 -9.90 6.66 -105.61
N VAL A 175 -8.70 6.88 -105.11
CA VAL A 175 -7.47 6.50 -105.81
C VAL A 175 -7.18 5.06 -105.41
N ALA A 176 -7.39 4.13 -106.34
CA ALA A 176 -6.89 2.77 -106.21
C ALA A 176 -5.36 2.83 -106.22
N SER A 177 -4.73 2.64 -105.05
CA SER A 177 -3.30 2.38 -104.97
C SER A 177 -3.05 0.94 -105.38
N VAL A 178 -2.92 0.74 -106.70
CA VAL A 178 -2.30 -0.44 -107.29
C VAL A 178 -0.85 -0.09 -107.50
N VAL A 179 0.01 -0.40 -106.52
CA VAL A 179 1.42 -0.65 -106.76
C VAL A 179 1.78 -1.94 -106.05
N SER A 180 1.62 -3.04 -106.77
CA SER A 180 2.46 -4.21 -106.58
C SER A 180 3.85 -3.88 -107.12
N LEU A 181 4.83 -3.72 -106.23
CA LEU A 181 6.21 -4.06 -106.56
C LEU A 181 6.80 -4.77 -105.33
N GLN A 182 7.13 -6.03 -105.58
CA GLN A 182 7.91 -6.92 -104.75
C GLN A 182 9.29 -6.32 -104.38
N PRO A 183 9.95 -6.90 -103.36
CA PRO A 183 11.01 -6.26 -102.58
C PRO A 183 12.31 -6.09 -103.37
N THR A 184 12.80 -4.86 -103.42
CA THR A 184 14.22 -4.60 -103.68
C THR A 184 14.95 -4.78 -102.35
N GLU A 185 15.66 -5.89 -102.22
CA GLU A 185 16.53 -6.24 -101.09
C GLU A 185 17.37 -5.03 -100.63
N THR A 186 17.03 -4.51 -99.45
CA THR A 186 18.09 -4.05 -98.54
C THR A 186 18.01 -4.95 -97.31
N PRO A 187 18.93 -5.93 -97.15
CA PRO A 187 18.94 -6.87 -96.01
C PRO A 187 19.19 -6.19 -94.65
N ARG A 188 19.23 -4.86 -94.62
CA ARG A 188 19.49 -4.00 -93.48
C ARG A 188 18.20 -3.47 -92.84
N MET A 189 17.16 -3.16 -93.62
CA MET A 189 15.89 -2.64 -93.08
C MET A 189 15.02 -3.74 -92.48
N GLU A 190 14.87 -4.89 -93.14
CA GLU A 190 14.13 -6.04 -92.58
C GLU A 190 14.81 -6.60 -91.32
N LYS A 191 16.16 -6.64 -91.29
CA LYS A 191 16.91 -6.94 -90.06
C LYS A 191 16.59 -5.96 -88.95
N SER A 192 16.58 -4.65 -89.22
CA SER A 192 16.25 -3.64 -88.20
C SER A 192 14.80 -3.73 -87.71
N LEU A 193 13.86 -4.11 -88.58
CA LEU A 193 12.45 -4.31 -88.22
C LEU A 193 12.27 -5.58 -87.39
N ALA A 194 12.96 -6.66 -87.74
CA ALA A 194 12.98 -7.90 -86.97
C ALA A 194 13.64 -7.68 -85.59
N GLU A 195 14.77 -6.97 -85.53
CA GLU A 195 15.45 -6.57 -84.30
C GLU A 195 14.57 -5.68 -83.41
N MET A 196 13.85 -4.72 -84.01
CA MET A 196 12.89 -3.89 -83.30
C MET A 196 11.71 -4.71 -82.77
N ASN A 197 11.15 -5.64 -83.55
CA ASN A 197 10.10 -6.54 -83.09
C ASN A 197 10.59 -7.45 -81.95
N THR A 198 11.82 -7.98 -82.02
CA THR A 198 12.40 -8.77 -80.92
C THR A 198 12.58 -7.92 -79.67
N MET A 199 13.09 -6.69 -79.78
CA MET A 199 13.21 -5.78 -78.64
C MET A 199 11.84 -5.41 -78.06
N THR A 200 10.82 -5.26 -78.90
CA THR A 200 9.45 -4.94 -78.45
C THR A 200 8.83 -6.12 -77.70
N LEU A 201 9.06 -7.35 -78.16
CA LEU A 201 8.64 -8.58 -77.47
C LEU A 201 9.39 -8.78 -76.15
N GLU A 202 10.70 -8.50 -76.11
CA GLU A 202 11.50 -8.52 -74.89
C GLU A 202 10.99 -7.48 -73.88
N LEU A 203 10.72 -6.25 -74.33
CA LEU A 203 10.15 -5.19 -73.50
C LEU A 203 8.76 -5.59 -72.96
N GLN A 204 7.92 -6.21 -73.79
CA GLN A 204 6.61 -6.70 -73.38
C GLN A 204 6.74 -7.81 -72.32
N SER A 205 7.69 -8.74 -72.49
CA SER A 205 7.98 -9.78 -71.50
C SER A 205 8.47 -9.21 -70.17
N LEU A 206 9.32 -8.17 -70.21
CA LEU A 206 9.81 -7.48 -69.01
C LEU A 206 8.70 -6.71 -68.30
N CYS A 207 7.78 -6.08 -69.05
CA CYS A 207 6.61 -5.43 -68.47
C CYS A 207 5.68 -6.44 -67.79
N SER A 208 5.43 -7.60 -68.40
CA SER A 208 4.66 -8.69 -67.78
C SER A 208 5.32 -9.20 -66.50
N LEU A 209 6.63 -9.46 -66.54
CA LEU A 209 7.38 -9.93 -65.37
C LEU A 209 7.38 -8.89 -64.23
N LEU A 210 7.52 -7.61 -64.57
CA LEU A 210 7.42 -6.51 -63.60
C LEU A 210 6.03 -6.44 -62.97
N GLN A 211 4.98 -6.68 -63.76
CA GLN A 211 3.61 -6.67 -63.28
C GLN A 211 3.33 -7.86 -62.35
N GLU A 212 3.77 -9.07 -62.70
CA GLU A 212 3.69 -10.25 -61.84
C GLU A 212 4.46 -10.04 -60.52
N SER A 213 5.68 -9.53 -60.57
CA SER A 213 6.47 -9.23 -59.36
C SER A 213 5.78 -8.21 -58.44
N LYS A 214 5.12 -7.20 -59.00
CA LYS A 214 4.33 -6.23 -58.21
C LYS A 214 3.11 -6.90 -57.60
N GLU A 215 2.39 -7.72 -58.35
CA GLU A 215 1.19 -8.45 -57.88
C GLU A 215 1.56 -9.39 -56.72
N GLU A 216 2.67 -10.12 -56.84
CA GLU A 216 3.20 -10.98 -55.78
C GLU A 216 3.56 -10.16 -54.53
N ALA A 217 4.23 -9.01 -54.69
CA ALA A 217 4.57 -8.13 -53.58
C ALA A 217 3.31 -7.58 -52.88
N ILE A 218 2.28 -7.21 -53.63
CA ILE A 218 0.98 -6.76 -53.10
C ILE A 218 0.32 -7.90 -52.31
N GLN A 219 0.29 -9.12 -52.86
CA GLN A 219 -0.29 -10.28 -52.18
C GLN A 219 0.45 -10.63 -50.87
N ILE A 220 1.79 -10.51 -50.85
CA ILE A 220 2.59 -10.73 -49.64
C ILE A 220 2.27 -9.66 -48.60
N LEU A 221 2.19 -8.38 -49.00
CA LEU A 221 1.85 -7.29 -48.10
C LEU A 221 0.43 -7.44 -47.55
N GLN A 222 -0.55 -7.81 -48.38
CA GLN A 222 -1.92 -8.08 -47.95
C GLN A 222 -1.97 -9.21 -46.92
N ARG A 223 -1.29 -10.34 -47.17
CA ARG A 223 -1.17 -11.42 -46.18
C ARG A 223 -0.56 -10.93 -44.87
N LYS A 224 0.51 -10.14 -44.93
CA LYS A 224 1.16 -9.59 -43.73
C LYS A 224 0.27 -8.62 -42.97
N ILE A 225 -0.53 -7.82 -43.67
CA ILE A 225 -1.53 -6.94 -43.05
C ILE A 225 -2.58 -7.78 -42.31
N CYS A 226 -3.13 -8.81 -42.94
CA CYS A 226 -4.10 -9.72 -42.29
C CYS A 226 -3.49 -10.43 -41.07
N ASP A 227 -2.26 -10.95 -41.17
CA ASP A 227 -1.57 -11.61 -40.06
C ASP A 227 -1.30 -10.66 -38.88
N LEU A 228 -1.01 -9.38 -39.17
CA LEU A 228 -0.81 -8.36 -38.15
C LEU A 228 -2.12 -7.94 -37.51
N GLN A 229 -3.20 -7.82 -38.29
CA GLN A 229 -4.54 -7.53 -37.76
C GLN A 229 -5.01 -8.64 -36.81
N ALA A 230 -4.88 -9.91 -37.21
CA ALA A 230 -5.26 -11.04 -36.36
C ALA A 230 -4.43 -11.09 -35.06
N ARG A 231 -3.13 -10.74 -35.11
CA ARG A 231 -2.29 -10.64 -33.92
C ARG A 231 -2.69 -9.48 -33.01
N LEU A 232 -3.07 -8.34 -33.58
CA LEU A 232 -3.54 -7.19 -32.81
C LEU A 232 -4.82 -7.56 -32.07
N GLU A 233 -5.80 -8.16 -32.75
CA GLU A 233 -7.07 -8.60 -32.16
C GLU A 233 -6.85 -9.61 -31.03
N ALA A 234 -6.02 -10.65 -31.25
CA ALA A 234 -5.70 -11.62 -30.22
C ALA A 234 -5.01 -10.98 -28.99
N GLN A 235 -4.14 -10.00 -29.22
CA GLN A 235 -3.48 -9.27 -28.14
C GLN A 235 -4.46 -8.37 -27.37
N GLU A 236 -5.40 -7.73 -28.07
CA GLU A 236 -6.46 -6.92 -27.45
C GLU A 236 -7.38 -7.77 -26.59
N GLU A 237 -7.83 -8.94 -27.07
CA GLU A 237 -8.63 -9.89 -26.30
C GLU A 237 -7.88 -10.34 -25.04
N GLN A 238 -6.61 -10.70 -25.17
CA GLN A 238 -5.78 -11.11 -24.04
C GLN A 238 -5.64 -9.99 -22.99
N HIS A 239 -5.42 -8.74 -23.42
CA HIS A 239 -5.35 -7.60 -22.50
C HIS A 239 -6.69 -7.32 -21.83
N GLN A 240 -7.81 -7.45 -22.55
CA GLN A 240 -9.15 -7.27 -21.99
C GLN A 240 -9.46 -8.35 -20.94
N GLU A 241 -9.13 -9.61 -21.19
CA GLU A 241 -9.30 -10.69 -20.21
C GLU A 241 -8.43 -10.47 -18.97
N ALA A 242 -7.16 -10.10 -19.16
CA ALA A 242 -6.26 -9.78 -18.06
C ALA A 242 -6.76 -8.57 -17.24
N GLN A 243 -7.34 -7.57 -17.89
CA GLN A 243 -7.95 -6.42 -17.22
C GLN A 243 -9.18 -6.84 -16.39
N LYS A 244 -10.10 -7.63 -16.97
CA LYS A 244 -11.27 -8.15 -16.25
C LYS A 244 -10.87 -8.98 -15.03
N ALA A 245 -9.84 -9.82 -15.15
CA ALA A 245 -9.33 -10.59 -14.03
C ALA A 245 -8.81 -9.68 -12.90
N LYS A 246 -8.05 -8.62 -13.25
CA LYS A 246 -7.57 -7.63 -12.27
C LYS A 246 -8.71 -6.86 -11.62
N GLU A 247 -9.75 -6.50 -12.37
CA GLU A 247 -10.94 -5.81 -11.83
C GLU A 247 -11.66 -6.68 -10.79
N VAL A 248 -11.84 -7.97 -11.08
CA VAL A 248 -12.41 -8.94 -10.12
C VAL A 248 -11.57 -9.04 -8.84
N ASP A 249 -10.24 -9.05 -8.96
CA ASP A 249 -9.35 -9.12 -7.79
C ASP A 249 -9.33 -7.82 -6.97
N ILE A 250 -9.41 -6.65 -7.63
CA ILE A 250 -9.60 -5.35 -6.96
C ILE A 250 -10.91 -5.35 -6.18
N GLU A 251 -11.99 -5.87 -6.77
CA GLU A 251 -13.29 -5.90 -6.10
C GLU A 251 -13.29 -6.83 -4.88
N LYS A 252 -12.65 -8.01 -4.98
CA LYS A 252 -12.42 -8.89 -3.81
C LYS A 252 -11.62 -8.19 -2.72
N LEU A 253 -10.56 -7.47 -3.09
CA LEU A 253 -9.72 -6.74 -2.12
C LEU A 253 -10.51 -5.63 -1.44
N ASN A 254 -11.32 -4.87 -2.18
CA ASN A 254 -12.18 -3.84 -1.63
C ASN A 254 -13.23 -4.40 -0.67
N GLN A 255 -13.85 -5.54 -1.00
CA GLN A 255 -14.76 -6.23 -0.09
C GLN A 255 -14.06 -6.66 1.21
N ALA A 256 -12.87 -7.25 1.10
CA ALA A 256 -12.06 -7.63 2.26
C ALA A 256 -11.66 -6.42 3.12
N LEU A 257 -11.33 -5.29 2.48
CA LEU A 257 -11.01 -4.02 3.15
C LEU A 257 -12.23 -3.47 3.91
N CYS A 258 -13.42 -3.46 3.29
CA CYS A 258 -14.65 -3.02 3.95
C CYS A 258 -14.99 -3.90 5.17
N LEU A 259 -14.79 -5.21 5.08
CA LEU A 259 -14.98 -6.11 6.22
C LEU A 259 -13.96 -5.85 7.32
N ARG A 260 -12.67 -5.67 6.97
CA ARG A 260 -11.61 -5.29 7.93
C ARG A 260 -11.96 -4.01 8.67
N TYR A 261 -12.41 -2.98 7.95
CA TYR A 261 -12.79 -1.70 8.53
C TYR A 261 -13.97 -1.83 9.52
N LYS A 262 -14.99 -2.64 9.18
CA LYS A 262 -16.12 -2.91 10.09
C LYS A 262 -15.66 -3.62 11.37
N ASN A 263 -14.85 -4.67 11.22
CA ASN A 263 -14.33 -5.42 12.36
C ASN A 263 -13.42 -4.55 13.26
N GLU A 264 -12.61 -3.67 12.66
CA GLU A 264 -11.78 -2.73 13.41
C GLU A 264 -12.62 -1.74 14.22
N LYS A 265 -13.70 -1.22 13.62
CA LYS A 265 -14.64 -0.35 14.33
C LYS A 265 -15.34 -1.07 15.49
N GLU A 266 -15.81 -2.29 15.28
CA GLU A 266 -16.42 -3.11 16.35
C GLU A 266 -15.42 -3.40 17.48
N LEU A 267 -14.16 -3.70 17.13
CA LEU A 267 -13.10 -3.90 18.11
C LEU A 267 -12.82 -2.62 18.92
N GLN A 268 -12.79 -1.47 18.26
CA GLN A 268 -12.63 -0.16 18.91
C GLN A 268 -13.75 0.09 19.93
N GLU A 269 -15.01 -0.21 19.56
CA GLU A 269 -16.17 -0.08 20.44
C GLU A 269 -16.07 -1.01 21.66
N VAL A 270 -15.64 -2.26 21.46
CA VAL A 270 -15.42 -3.21 22.57
C VAL A 270 -14.30 -2.74 23.50
N ILE A 271 -13.19 -2.25 22.96
CA ILE A 271 -12.08 -1.69 23.76
C ILE A 271 -12.59 -0.49 24.58
N GLN A 272 -13.37 0.39 23.97
CA GLN A 272 -13.92 1.55 24.66
C GLN A 272 -14.85 1.13 25.82
N GLN A 273 -15.75 0.17 25.59
CA GLN A 273 -16.61 -0.39 26.64
C GLN A 273 -15.81 -1.04 27.78
N GLN A 274 -14.72 -1.75 27.44
CA GLN A 274 -13.84 -2.33 28.47
C GLN A 274 -13.13 -1.27 29.29
N ASN A 275 -12.63 -0.20 28.66
CA ASN A 275 -11.97 0.90 29.35
C ASN A 275 -12.93 1.63 30.30
N GLU A 276 -14.16 1.89 29.87
CA GLU A 276 -15.20 2.48 30.73
C GLU A 276 -15.47 1.59 31.96
N LYS A 277 -15.60 0.28 31.75
CA LYS A 277 -15.79 -0.67 32.85
C LYS A 277 -14.62 -0.71 33.82
N ILE A 278 -13.38 -0.62 33.32
CA ILE A 278 -12.18 -0.57 34.16
C ILE A 278 -12.17 0.72 34.99
N LEU A 279 -12.50 1.86 34.39
CA LEU A 279 -12.62 3.14 35.11
C LEU A 279 -13.67 3.06 36.22
N GLU A 280 -14.85 2.53 35.94
CA GLU A 280 -15.87 2.31 36.98
C GLU A 280 -15.39 1.39 38.11
N GLN A 281 -14.60 0.37 37.79
CA GLN A 281 -14.03 -0.53 38.80
C GLN A 281 -12.98 0.17 39.67
N ILE A 282 -12.16 1.04 39.06
CA ILE A 282 -11.19 1.87 39.77
C ILE A 282 -11.93 2.80 40.73
N ASP A 283 -12.98 3.48 40.27
CA ASP A 283 -13.78 4.39 41.10
C ASP A 283 -14.41 3.64 42.28
N LYS A 284 -15.07 2.50 42.03
CA LYS A 284 -15.62 1.63 43.09
C LYS A 284 -14.54 1.15 44.06
N SER A 285 -13.33 0.85 43.58
CA SER A 285 -12.22 0.45 44.44
C SER A 285 -11.73 1.62 45.32
N GLY A 286 -11.72 2.84 44.78
CA GLY A 286 -11.40 4.06 45.52
C GLY A 286 -12.41 4.33 46.64
N GLU A 287 -13.71 4.21 46.35
CA GLU A 287 -14.76 4.30 47.36
C GLU A 287 -14.61 3.24 48.45
N LEU A 288 -14.29 1.99 48.09
CA LEU A 288 -14.04 0.92 49.05
C LEU A 288 -12.81 1.18 49.94
N ILE A 289 -11.76 1.78 49.39
CA ILE A 289 -10.57 2.18 50.18
C ILE A 289 -10.96 3.28 51.18
N SER A 290 -11.67 4.32 50.73
CA SER A 290 -12.14 5.41 51.59
C SER A 290 -13.05 4.90 52.71
N LEU A 291 -14.05 4.06 52.39
CA LEU A 291 -14.92 3.44 53.39
C LEU A 291 -14.13 2.57 54.37
N ARG A 292 -13.12 1.83 53.91
CA ARG A 292 -12.26 1.05 54.80
C ARG A 292 -11.48 1.94 55.75
N GLU A 293 -10.92 3.06 55.27
CA GLU A 293 -10.23 4.02 56.11
C GLU A 293 -11.16 4.61 57.19
N GLU A 294 -12.36 5.03 56.81
CA GLU A 294 -13.38 5.51 57.76
C GLU A 294 -13.74 4.45 58.81
N VAL A 295 -13.99 3.20 58.39
CA VAL A 295 -14.28 2.09 59.31
C VAL A 295 -13.12 1.87 60.28
N THR A 296 -11.87 1.93 59.82
CA THR A 296 -10.71 1.79 60.73
C THR A 296 -10.61 2.96 61.71
N GLN A 297 -10.93 4.18 61.28
CA GLN A 297 -10.92 5.37 62.14
C GLN A 297 -12.04 5.30 63.19
N LEU A 298 -13.26 4.96 62.78
CA LEU A 298 -14.39 4.77 63.69
C LEU A 298 -14.13 3.65 64.69
N THR A 299 -13.55 2.53 64.25
CA THR A 299 -13.16 1.42 65.14
C THR A 299 -12.14 1.88 66.18
N ARG A 300 -11.13 2.68 65.78
CA ARG A 300 -10.15 3.26 66.70
C ARG A 300 -10.78 4.23 67.70
N SER A 301 -11.75 5.03 67.28
CA SER A 301 -12.48 5.95 68.18
C SER A 301 -13.38 5.20 69.16
N LEU A 302 -14.10 4.18 68.68
CA LEU A 302 -14.94 3.32 69.52
C LEU A 302 -14.13 2.65 70.63
N ARG A 303 -12.98 2.04 70.29
CA ARG A 303 -12.11 1.40 71.29
C ARG A 303 -11.58 2.37 72.34
N ARG A 304 -11.26 3.61 71.95
CA ARG A 304 -10.86 4.66 72.91
C ARG A 304 -11.98 4.99 73.89
N ALA A 305 -13.21 5.16 73.40
CA ALA A 305 -14.37 5.37 74.28
C ALA A 305 -14.67 4.15 75.17
N GLU A 306 -14.55 2.92 74.65
CA GLU A 306 -14.73 1.68 75.41
C GLU A 306 -13.68 1.50 76.52
N THR A 307 -12.42 1.88 76.27
CA THR A 307 -11.37 1.82 77.30
C THR A 307 -11.58 2.86 78.39
N GLU A 308 -11.92 4.09 78.02
CA GLU A 308 -12.24 5.16 78.96
C GLU A 308 -13.43 4.78 79.86
N THR A 309 -14.51 4.27 79.27
CA THR A 309 -15.70 3.83 80.01
C THR A 309 -15.40 2.66 80.95
N LYS A 310 -14.63 1.65 80.52
CA LYS A 310 -14.20 0.53 81.38
C LYS A 310 -13.40 1.01 82.59
N VAL A 311 -12.41 1.89 82.38
CA VAL A 311 -11.58 2.40 83.49
C VAL A 311 -12.41 3.23 84.46
N LEU A 312 -13.33 4.06 83.97
CA LEU A 312 -14.26 4.82 84.82
C LEU A 312 -15.19 3.91 85.61
N GLN A 313 -15.72 2.85 84.98
CA GLN A 313 -16.59 1.87 85.64
C GLN A 313 -15.85 1.08 86.73
N GLU A 314 -14.61 0.64 86.47
CA GLU A 314 -13.75 -0.01 87.47
C GLU A 314 -13.43 0.93 88.64
N THR A 315 -13.21 2.22 88.36
CA THR A 315 -12.97 3.23 89.38
C THR A 315 -14.20 3.43 90.27
N LEU A 316 -15.39 3.55 89.67
CA LEU A 316 -16.67 3.67 90.40
C LEU A 316 -16.95 2.43 91.26
N ALA A 317 -16.70 1.22 90.72
CA ALA A 317 -16.84 -0.03 91.47
C ALA A 317 -15.89 -0.10 92.67
N SER A 318 -14.66 0.42 92.53
CA SER A 318 -13.66 0.46 93.61
C SER A 318 -13.99 1.49 94.70
N GLN A 319 -14.76 2.54 94.38
CA GLN A 319 -15.23 3.52 95.37
C GLN A 319 -16.44 3.04 96.19
N LEU A 320 -17.09 1.96 95.77
CA LEU A 320 -18.21 1.35 96.49
C LEU A 320 -17.76 0.48 97.67
N ASP A 321 -16.46 0.15 97.76
CA ASP A 321 -15.86 -0.58 98.88
C ASP A 321 -15.57 0.41 100.05
N PRO A 322 -16.21 0.24 101.24
CA PRO A 322 -16.07 1.17 102.37
C PRO A 322 -14.64 1.35 102.90
N ASN A 323 -13.70 0.47 102.54
CA ASN A 323 -12.30 0.49 103.00
C ASN A 323 -11.32 1.15 102.01
N CYS A 324 -11.76 1.56 100.82
CA CYS A 324 -10.86 2.11 99.80
C CYS A 324 -10.78 3.65 99.83
N GLN A 325 -9.55 4.20 99.77
CA GLN A 325 -9.36 5.64 99.63
C GLN A 325 -9.73 6.11 98.20
N PRO A 326 -10.23 7.36 98.04
CA PRO A 326 -10.54 7.92 96.73
C PRO A 326 -9.31 7.89 95.80
N MET A 327 -9.45 7.23 94.64
CA MET A 327 -8.37 7.17 93.66
C MET A 327 -8.10 8.57 93.07
N ALA A 328 -6.83 8.98 93.06
CA ALA A 328 -6.42 10.27 92.51
C ALA A 328 -6.64 10.32 90.99
N THR A 329 -7.11 11.45 90.47
CA THR A 329 -7.40 11.68 89.04
C THR A 329 -6.22 11.31 88.13
N ASN A 330 -4.99 11.55 88.59
CA ASN A 330 -3.76 11.23 87.84
C ASN A 330 -3.61 9.72 87.58
N TRP A 331 -3.99 8.87 88.54
CA TRP A 331 -3.91 7.42 88.39
C TRP A 331 -4.92 6.88 87.37
N ILE A 332 -6.14 7.46 87.37
CA ILE A 332 -7.18 7.11 86.39
C ILE A 332 -6.71 7.49 84.98
N GLN A 333 -6.13 8.67 84.82
CA GLN A 333 -5.61 9.15 83.53
C GLN A 333 -4.44 8.28 83.03
N GLU A 334 -3.52 7.90 83.90
CA GLU A 334 -2.41 6.99 83.57
C GLU A 334 -2.92 5.60 83.17
N LYS A 335 -3.91 5.06 83.90
CA LYS A 335 -4.52 3.76 83.59
C LYS A 335 -5.26 3.77 82.25
N VAL A 336 -5.99 4.85 81.93
CA VAL A 336 -6.59 5.04 80.59
C VAL A 336 -5.50 5.05 79.52
N TRP A 337 -4.45 5.84 79.70
CA TRP A 337 -3.36 5.98 78.73
C TRP A 337 -2.64 4.65 78.47
N LEU A 338 -2.27 3.92 79.52
CA LEU A 338 -1.63 2.60 79.41
C LEU A 338 -2.56 1.59 78.72
N SER A 339 -3.85 1.61 79.04
CA SER A 339 -4.83 0.71 78.40
C SER A 339 -4.98 1.01 76.91
N GLN A 340 -4.99 2.30 76.53
CA GLN A 340 -5.03 2.73 75.13
C GLN A 340 -3.76 2.32 74.36
N GLU A 341 -2.57 2.47 74.96
CA GLU A 341 -1.32 2.06 74.31
C GLU A 341 -1.22 0.54 74.15
N VAL A 342 -1.66 -0.24 75.15
CA VAL A 342 -1.75 -1.71 75.04
C VAL A 342 -2.69 -2.13 73.92
N ASP A 343 -3.85 -1.49 73.79
CA ASP A 343 -4.80 -1.80 72.71
C ASP A 343 -4.27 -1.40 71.33
N LYS A 344 -3.55 -0.28 71.23
CA LYS A 344 -2.84 0.14 70.01
C LYS A 344 -1.77 -0.87 69.60
N LEU A 345 -0.93 -1.30 70.54
CA LEU A 345 0.08 -2.34 70.28
C LEU A 345 -0.56 -3.66 69.85
N ARG A 346 -1.73 -4.02 70.42
CA ARG A 346 -2.47 -5.22 70.02
C ARG A 346 -2.99 -5.13 68.58
N VAL A 347 -3.46 -3.96 68.14
CA VAL A 347 -3.88 -3.73 66.75
C VAL A 347 -2.70 -3.83 65.80
N MET A 348 -1.61 -3.10 66.08
CA MET A 348 -0.41 -3.13 65.23
C MET A 348 0.16 -4.54 65.09
N PHE A 349 0.16 -5.31 66.17
CA PHE A 349 0.60 -6.71 66.14
C PHE A 349 -0.28 -7.58 65.21
N LEU A 350 -1.59 -7.38 65.23
CA LEU A 350 -2.52 -8.11 64.35
C LEU A 350 -2.36 -7.70 62.88
N GLU A 351 -2.16 -6.41 62.60
CA GLU A 351 -1.88 -5.90 61.26
C GLU A 351 -0.58 -6.49 60.70
N MET A 352 0.52 -6.41 61.45
CA MET A 352 1.81 -6.99 61.08
C MET A 352 1.72 -8.51 60.87
N LYS A 353 0.91 -9.21 61.68
CA LYS A 353 0.64 -10.64 61.50
C LYS A 353 -0.09 -10.94 60.19
N ASN A 354 -1.07 -10.12 59.81
CA ASN A 354 -1.81 -10.26 58.55
C ASN A 354 -0.92 -9.93 57.34
N GLU A 355 -0.11 -8.87 57.42
CA GLU A 355 0.85 -8.52 56.38
C GLU A 355 1.87 -9.63 56.15
N LYS A 356 2.41 -10.19 57.24
CA LYS A 356 3.30 -11.37 57.17
C LYS A 356 2.62 -12.56 56.49
N ALA A 357 1.35 -12.83 56.79
CA ALA A 357 0.59 -13.90 56.13
C ALA A 357 0.42 -13.63 54.62
N ASN A 358 0.06 -12.41 54.23
CA ASN A 358 -0.08 -12.02 52.83
C ASN A 358 1.25 -12.12 52.06
N LEU A 359 2.34 -11.66 52.67
CA LEU A 359 3.69 -11.78 52.10
C LEU A 359 4.06 -13.25 51.91
N THR A 360 3.79 -14.10 52.90
CA THR A 360 4.05 -15.55 52.80
C THR A 360 3.32 -16.17 51.60
N VAL A 361 2.05 -15.81 51.36
CA VAL A 361 1.29 -16.28 50.20
C VAL A 361 1.91 -15.78 48.89
N LYS A 362 2.32 -14.51 48.81
CA LYS A 362 3.00 -13.96 47.62
C LYS A 362 4.31 -14.68 47.33
N PHE A 363 5.17 -14.85 48.33
CA PHE A 363 6.44 -15.57 48.19
C PHE A 363 6.21 -17.01 47.75
N GLN A 364 5.22 -17.70 48.31
CA GLN A 364 4.86 -19.05 47.89
C GLN A 364 4.44 -19.09 46.41
N SER A 365 3.66 -18.12 45.95
CA SER A 365 3.27 -18.00 44.54
C SER A 365 4.47 -17.78 43.63
N HIS A 366 5.36 -16.84 43.96
CA HIS A 366 6.57 -16.58 43.18
C HIS A 366 7.48 -17.81 43.11
N ARG A 367 7.69 -18.50 44.24
CA ARG A 367 8.43 -19.77 44.29
C ARG A 367 7.85 -20.80 43.33
N ASN A 368 6.53 -20.99 43.34
CA ASN A 368 5.87 -21.95 42.45
C ASN A 368 6.04 -21.58 40.95
N ILE A 369 6.00 -20.29 40.61
CA ILE A 369 6.23 -19.83 39.23
C ILE A 369 7.67 -20.14 38.79
N LEU A 370 8.65 -19.83 39.64
CA LEU A 370 10.06 -20.10 39.35
C LEU A 370 10.34 -21.59 39.23
N GLU A 371 9.79 -22.42 40.12
CA GLU A 371 9.90 -23.89 40.04
C GLU A 371 9.32 -24.43 38.74
N GLU A 372 8.17 -23.92 38.29
CA GLU A 372 7.57 -24.33 37.03
C GLU A 372 8.36 -23.85 35.81
N ASN A 373 8.92 -22.63 35.84
CA ASN A 373 9.78 -22.13 34.77
C ASN A 373 11.08 -22.95 34.66
N LEU A 374 11.70 -23.28 35.79
CA LEU A 374 12.86 -24.15 35.83
C LEU A 374 12.53 -25.51 35.21
N ARG A 375 11.40 -26.11 35.60
CA ARG A 375 10.94 -27.39 35.05
C ARG A 375 10.68 -27.33 33.53
N ARG A 376 10.20 -26.19 33.01
CA ARG A 376 10.03 -26.00 31.55
C ARG A 376 11.37 -25.87 30.84
N SER A 377 12.28 -25.07 31.39
CA SER A 377 13.64 -24.92 30.88
C SER A 377 14.38 -26.26 30.82
N ASP A 378 14.32 -27.06 31.89
CA ASP A 378 14.93 -28.39 31.94
C ASP A 378 14.39 -29.33 30.85
N LYS A 379 13.09 -29.23 30.53
CA LYS A 379 12.49 -30.01 29.44
C LYS A 379 12.94 -29.54 28.07
N GLU A 380 13.10 -28.25 27.87
CA GLU A 380 13.59 -27.69 26.61
C GLU A 380 15.06 -28.02 26.40
N LEU A 381 15.87 -27.90 27.46
CA LEU A 381 17.27 -28.30 27.46
C LEU A 381 17.41 -29.78 27.13
N LYS A 382 16.59 -30.65 27.74
CA LYS A 382 16.57 -32.08 27.39
C LYS A 382 16.23 -32.33 25.92
N LYS A 383 15.28 -31.59 25.33
CA LYS A 383 14.98 -31.73 23.89
C LYS A 383 16.16 -31.28 23.03
N LEU A 384 16.86 -30.22 23.42
CA LEU A 384 18.05 -29.75 22.70
C LEU A 384 19.16 -30.80 22.79
N ASP A 385 19.39 -31.39 23.96
CA ASP A 385 20.34 -32.50 24.14
C ASP A 385 19.95 -33.69 23.26
N ASP A 386 18.68 -34.09 23.24
CA ASP A 386 18.17 -35.18 22.40
C ASP A 386 18.40 -34.88 20.89
N ILE A 387 18.19 -33.64 20.44
CA ILE A 387 18.42 -33.21 19.05
C ILE A 387 19.92 -33.21 18.72
N VAL A 388 20.75 -32.64 19.60
CA VAL A 388 22.21 -32.61 19.44
C VAL A 388 22.76 -34.01 19.32
N GLN A 389 22.33 -34.91 20.22
CA GLN A 389 22.69 -36.32 20.19
C GLN A 389 22.24 -36.99 18.88
N HIS A 390 21.02 -36.73 18.42
CA HIS A 390 20.51 -37.28 17.17
C HIS A 390 21.30 -36.80 15.94
N ILE A 391 21.69 -35.51 15.90
CA ILE A 391 22.54 -34.97 14.84
C ILE A 391 23.91 -35.65 14.87
N TYR A 392 24.52 -35.78 16.06
CA TYR A 392 25.81 -36.45 16.23
C TYR A 392 25.78 -37.90 15.71
N GLU A 393 24.78 -38.69 16.12
CA GLU A 393 24.59 -40.07 15.66
C GLU A 393 24.36 -40.15 14.15
N THR A 394 23.59 -39.22 13.59
CA THR A 394 23.32 -39.16 12.14
C THR A 394 24.59 -38.89 11.36
N LEU A 395 25.42 -37.93 11.80
CA LEU A 395 26.69 -37.62 11.15
C LEU A 395 27.67 -38.80 11.22
N LEU A 396 27.72 -39.51 12.36
CA LEU A 396 28.52 -40.72 12.51
C LEU A 396 28.06 -41.86 11.58
N SER A 397 26.77 -41.93 11.25
CA SER A 397 26.22 -42.98 10.38
C SER A 397 26.61 -42.82 8.89
N ILE A 398 27.07 -41.63 8.46
CA ILE A 398 27.41 -41.33 7.06
C ILE A 398 28.86 -40.78 6.93
N PRO A 399 29.88 -41.54 7.37
CA PRO A 399 31.24 -41.02 7.54
C PRO A 399 31.91 -40.59 6.23
N GLU A 400 31.60 -41.24 5.10
CA GLU A 400 32.21 -40.92 3.81
C GLU A 400 31.72 -39.58 3.23
N VAL A 401 30.47 -39.21 3.49
CA VAL A 401 29.92 -37.91 3.07
C VAL A 401 30.46 -36.80 3.97
N VAL A 402 30.55 -37.05 5.28
CA VAL A 402 31.12 -36.11 6.25
C VAL A 402 32.59 -35.82 5.95
N ARG A 403 33.39 -36.83 5.60
CA ARG A 403 34.80 -36.67 5.19
C ARG A 403 34.97 -35.82 3.93
N GLY A 404 33.97 -35.79 3.06
CA GLY A 404 33.96 -35.01 1.82
C GLY A 404 33.58 -33.54 1.99
N CYS A 405 33.07 -33.13 3.16
CA CYS A 405 32.60 -31.78 3.44
C CYS A 405 33.24 -31.24 4.72
N LYS A 406 34.07 -30.19 4.57
CA LYS A 406 34.84 -29.61 5.69
C LYS A 406 33.93 -29.01 6.77
N GLU A 407 32.78 -28.49 6.37
CA GLU A 407 31.77 -27.91 7.24
C GLU A 407 31.10 -28.96 8.12
N LEU A 408 30.75 -30.13 7.56
CA LEU A 408 30.19 -31.24 8.34
C LEU A 408 31.23 -31.88 9.28
N GLN A 409 32.49 -31.93 8.85
CA GLN A 409 33.61 -32.35 9.70
C GLN A 409 33.79 -31.41 10.90
N GLY A 410 33.80 -30.09 10.65
CA GLY A 410 33.89 -29.11 11.73
C GLY A 410 32.68 -29.12 12.67
N LEU A 411 31.48 -29.39 12.15
CA LEU A 411 30.28 -29.59 12.98
C LEU A 411 30.40 -30.85 13.85
N LEU A 412 30.91 -31.96 13.31
CA LEU A 412 31.14 -33.18 14.08
C LEU A 412 32.15 -32.96 15.20
N ASP A 413 33.26 -32.25 14.92
CA ASP A 413 34.28 -31.91 15.92
C ASP A 413 33.73 -30.98 17.02
N TYR A 414 32.76 -30.11 16.70
CA TYR A 414 32.10 -29.24 17.68
C TYR A 414 31.09 -29.97 18.57
N LEU A 415 30.46 -31.02 18.06
CA LEU A 415 29.48 -31.85 18.77
C LEU A 415 30.13 -33.00 19.57
N SER A 416 31.42 -33.25 19.35
CA SER A 416 32.25 -34.25 20.07
C SER A 416 32.73 -33.72 21.41
#